data_AF-A0A950KND4-F1
#
_entry.id   AF-A0A950KND4-F1
#
_cell.length_a   1.000
_cell.length_b   1.000
_cell.length_c   1.000
_cell.angle_alpha   90.00
_cell.angle_beta   90.00
_cell.angle_gamma   90.00
#
_symmetry.space_group_name_H-M   'P 1'
#
loop_
_entity.id
_entity.type
_entity.pdbx_description
1 polymer ?
#
loop_
_entity_poly.entity_id
_entity_poly.type
_entity_poly.pdbx_seq_one_letter_code
_entity_poly.pdbx_strand_id
1 'polypeptide(L)' 'MADPDRVNQALRNSTVTVGTEDTVTGKDVADLKAMLDGKKIAYRYHEYPGLGHEMDVWRPSLIAFLPELFRP' A
#
# COMPACT_ATOMS: atom_id res chain seq x y z
N MET A 1 -9.87 -19.59 -5.48
CA MET A 1 -9.01 -18.38 -5.51
C MET A 1 -9.88 -17.19 -5.83
N ALA A 2 -9.68 -16.03 -5.20
CA ALA A 2 -10.50 -14.86 -5.48
C ALA A 2 -10.30 -14.38 -6.93
N ASP A 3 -11.40 -14.05 -7.60
CA ASP A 3 -11.41 -13.42 -8.93
C ASP A 3 -10.85 -11.99 -8.81
N PRO A 4 -9.76 -11.64 -9.54
CA PRO A 4 -9.17 -10.30 -9.50
C PRO A 4 -10.17 -9.18 -9.75
N ASP A 5 -11.13 -9.38 -10.65
CA ASP A 5 -12.14 -8.36 -10.97
C ASP A 5 -13.06 -8.12 -9.78
N ARG A 6 -13.45 -9.20 -9.08
CA ARG A 6 -14.23 -9.10 -7.84
C ARG A 6 -13.46 -8.39 -6.73
N VAL A 7 -12.15 -8.62 -6.61
CA VAL A 7 -11.30 -7.94 -5.63
C VAL A 7 -11.18 -6.46 -5.95
N ASN A 8 -10.92 -6.11 -7.22
CA ASN A 8 -10.79 -4.72 -7.66
C ASN A 8 -12.10 -3.94 -7.52
N GLN A 9 -13.26 -4.59 -7.67
CA GLN A 9 -14.56 -3.97 -7.42
C GLN A 9 -14.80 -3.70 -5.93
N ALA A 10 -14.29 -4.58 -5.05
CA ALA A 10 -14.48 -4.49 -3.61
C ALA A 10 -13.48 -3.55 -2.91
N LEU A 11 -12.22 -3.57 -3.33
CA LEU A 11 -11.14 -2.75 -2.75
C LEU A 11 -10.97 -1.47 -3.55
N ARG A 12 -11.64 -0.41 -3.11
CA ARG A 12 -11.45 0.94 -3.66
C ARG A 12 -10.39 1.68 -2.85
N ASN A 13 -9.58 2.48 -3.54
CA ASN A 13 -8.59 3.37 -2.93
C ASN A 13 -7.52 2.66 -2.08
N SER A 14 -7.23 1.39 -2.35
CA SER A 14 -6.19 0.63 -1.65
C SER A 14 -4.81 1.28 -1.82
N THR A 15 -4.10 1.49 -0.72
CA THR A 15 -2.75 2.07 -0.69
C THR A 15 -1.82 1.21 0.17
N VAL A 16 -0.65 0.90 -0.36
CA VAL A 16 0.46 0.21 0.32
C VAL A 16 1.60 1.22 0.46
N THR A 17 2.14 1.35 1.67
CA THR A 17 3.27 2.25 1.92
C THR A 17 4.33 1.59 2.79
N VAL A 18 5.58 2.00 2.62
CA VAL A 18 6.71 1.49 3.38
C VAL A 18 7.86 2.50 3.38
N GLY A 19 8.68 2.48 4.43
CA GLY A 19 9.97 3.17 4.43
C GLY A 19 11.02 2.32 3.72
N THR A 20 11.92 2.92 2.93
CA THR A 20 12.93 2.16 2.17
C THR A 20 13.95 1.44 3.06
N GLU A 21 14.06 1.85 4.33
CA GLU A 21 14.94 1.25 5.33
C GLU A 21 14.15 0.42 6.38
N ASP A 22 12.88 0.11 6.11
CA ASP A 22 12.07 -0.73 7.01
C ASP A 22 12.56 -2.19 6.97
N THR A 23 13.34 -2.57 7.98
CA THR A 23 13.84 -3.93 8.17
C THR A 23 12.87 -4.85 8.91
N VAL A 24 11.76 -4.33 9.44
CA VAL A 24 10.73 -5.08 10.18
C VAL A 24 9.71 -5.68 9.22
N THR A 25 9.20 -4.86 8.29
CA THR A 25 8.11 -5.25 7.37
C THR A 25 8.45 -5.09 5.89
N GLY A 26 9.61 -4.50 5.54
CA GLY A 26 9.96 -4.18 4.15
C GLY A 26 9.96 -5.39 3.22
N LYS A 27 10.42 -6.55 3.69
CA LYS A 27 10.36 -7.80 2.91
C LYS A 27 8.92 -8.23 2.65
N ASP A 28 8.07 -8.23 3.68
CA ASP A 28 6.68 -8.65 3.56
C ASP A 28 5.89 -7.71 2.64
N VAL A 29 6.19 -6.40 2.68
CA VAL A 29 5.60 -5.42 1.76
C VAL A 29 6.06 -5.65 0.32
N ALA A 30 7.33 -5.98 0.10
CA ALA A 30 7.83 -6.31 -1.24
C ALA A 30 7.16 -7.58 -1.81
N ASP A 31 7.00 -8.61 -0.97
CA ASP A 31 6.32 -9.86 -1.34
C ASP A 31 4.82 -9.60 -1.60
N LEU A 32 4.16 -8.75 -0.80
CA LEU A 32 2.79 -8.28 -1.04
C LEU A 32 2.68 -7.53 -2.37
N LYS A 33 3.59 -6.61 -2.67
CA LYS A 33 3.63 -5.85 -3.92
C LYS A 33 3.71 -6.79 -5.12
N ALA A 34 4.63 -7.74 -5.10
CA ALA A 34 4.78 -8.74 -6.16
C ALA A 34 3.51 -9.59 -6.33
N MET A 35 2.85 -9.96 -5.23
CA MET A 35 1.58 -10.69 -5.28
C MET A 35 0.46 -9.86 -5.91
N LEU A 36 0.32 -8.59 -5.54
CA LEU A 36 -0.71 -7.69 -6.09
C LEU A 36 -0.49 -7.47 -7.59
N ASP A 37 0.76 -7.22 -8.00
CA ASP A 37 1.16 -7.06 -9.40
C ASP A 37 0.85 -8.33 -10.22
N GLY A 38 1.29 -9.50 -9.72
CA GLY A 38 1.06 -10.78 -10.39
C GLY A 38 -0.42 -11.17 -10.51
N LYS A 39 -1.26 -10.67 -9.61
CA LYS A 39 -2.72 -10.91 -9.62
C LYS A 39 -3.50 -9.79 -10.31
N LYS A 40 -2.85 -8.74 -10.81
CA LYS A 40 -3.49 -7.56 -11.43
C LYS A 40 -4.50 -6.89 -10.49
N ILE A 41 -4.19 -6.86 -9.19
CA ILE A 41 -4.99 -6.11 -8.21
C ILE A 41 -4.59 -4.64 -8.28
N ALA A 42 -5.56 -3.74 -8.31
CA ALA A 42 -5.33 -2.30 -8.33
C ALA A 42 -5.00 -1.79 -6.92
N TYR A 43 -3.89 -1.07 -6.79
CA TYR A 43 -3.46 -0.43 -5.55
C TYR A 43 -2.54 0.74 -5.88
N ARG A 44 -2.38 1.64 -4.92
CA ARG A 44 -1.34 2.67 -4.92
C ARG A 44 -0.17 2.18 -4.10
N TYR A 45 1.04 2.48 -4.55
CA TYR A 45 2.26 2.15 -3.84
C TYR A 45 3.07 3.42 -3.60
N HIS A 46 3.52 3.64 -2.37
CA HIS A 46 4.31 4.81 -2.01
C HIS A 46 5.42 4.47 -1.02
N GLU A 47 6.65 4.79 -1.41
CA GLU A 47 7.83 4.58 -0.58
C GLU A 47 8.32 5.90 0.00
N TYR A 48 8.76 5.86 1.26
CA TYR A 48 9.41 6.98 1.93
C TYR A 48 10.93 6.73 2.02
N PRO A 49 11.75 7.46 1.23
CA PRO A 49 13.19 7.26 1.21
C PRO A 49 13.86 7.58 2.55
N GLY A 50 14.76 6.71 2.99
CA GLY A 50 15.57 6.90 4.20
C GLY A 50 14.81 6.75 5.52
N LEU A 51 13.55 6.29 5.48
CA LEU A 51 12.76 6.03 6.68
C LEU A 51 12.63 4.54 6.94
N GLY A 52 12.51 4.19 8.21
CA GLY A 52 12.34 2.82 8.69
C GLY A 52 10.91 2.52 9.14
N HIS A 53 10.78 1.71 10.20
CA HIS A 53 9.49 1.35 10.80
C HIS A 53 9.02 2.41 11.82
N GLU A 54 8.62 3.57 11.31
CA GLU A 54 8.39 4.75 12.17
C GLU A 54 7.23 5.65 11.74
N MET A 55 6.82 6.53 12.66
CA MET A 55 5.66 7.40 12.46
C MET A 55 5.83 8.42 11.33
N ASP A 56 7.06 8.74 10.93
CA ASP A 56 7.33 9.66 9.82
C ASP A 56 6.99 9.04 8.45
N VAL A 57 6.77 7.73 8.39
CA VAL A 57 6.12 7.03 7.27
C VAL A 57 4.59 7.11 7.40
N TRP A 58 4.06 6.74 8.56
CA TRP A 58 2.61 6.50 8.70
C TRP A 58 1.77 7.77 8.78
N ARG A 59 2.27 8.83 9.44
CA ARG A 59 1.55 10.11 9.55
C ARG A 59 1.28 10.73 8.17
N PRO A 60 2.28 11.01 7.32
CA PRO A 60 2.01 11.58 6.00
C PRO A 60 1.22 10.62 5.10
N SER A 61 1.44 9.30 5.22
CA SER A 61 0.66 8.31 4.47
C SER A 61 -0.82 8.36 4.80
N LEU A 62 -1.17 8.41 6.08
CA LEU A 62 -2.55 8.53 6.53
C LEU A 62 -3.19 9.84 6.04
N ILE A 63 -2.46 10.95 6.16
CA ILE A 63 -2.93 12.27 5.67
C ILE A 63 -3.21 12.23 4.16
N ALA A 64 -2.37 11.57 3.36
CA ALA A 64 -2.57 11.43 1.92
C ALA A 64 -3.73 10.48 1.57
N PHE A 65 -3.94 9.43 2.37
CA PHE A 65 -5.00 8.44 2.16
C PHE A 65 -6.39 8.97 2.51
N LEU A 66 -6.54 9.71 3.61
CA LEU A 66 -7.84 10.15 4.11
C LEU A 66 -8.72 10.86 3.06
N PRO A 67 -8.21 11.80 2.23
CA PRO A 67 -9.01 12.41 1.17
C PRO A 67 -9.47 11.45 0.06
N GLU A 68 -8.80 10.32 -0.15
CA GLU A 68 -9.25 9.30 -1.12
C GLU A 68 -10.47 8.53 -0.57
N LEU A 69 -10.58 8.34 0.75
CA LEU A 69 -11.68 7.59 1.36
C LEU A 69 -13.04 8.31 1.26
N PHE A 70 -13.01 9.65 1.29
CA PHE A 70 -14.22 10.47 1.35
C PHE A 70 -14.49 11.25 0.06
N ARG A 71 -13.70 11.00 -1.00
CA ARG A 71 -13.99 11.58 -2.31
C ARG A 71 -15.29 10.98 -2.87
N PRO A 72 -16.21 11.81 -3.38
CA PRO A 72 -17.50 11.35 -3.90
C PRO A 72 -17.34 10.46 -5.14
#